data_AF-A0A2Z6P9J3-F1
#
_entry.id   AF-A0A2Z6P9J3-F1
#
_cell.length_a   1.000
_cell.length_b   1.000
_cell.length_c   1.000
_cell.angle_alpha   90.00
_cell.angle_beta   90.00
_cell.angle_gamma   90.00
#
_symmetry.space_group_name_H-M   'P 1'
#
loop_
_entity.id
_entity.type
_entity.pdbx_description
1 polymer ?
#
loop_
_entity_poly.entity_id
_entity_poly.type
_entity_poly.pdbx_seq_one_letter_code
_entity_poly.pdbx_strand_id
1 'polypeptide(L)'
;MQKKSALPLSDSITNKKKVQLCSKESLVKLLRWHFGYSDFRGMQLEAIQTVLSGRDCFCLMPTGGGKSMCYQIPALAKVGIVLVVSPLIALMENQVMALKEKGIDAEFLSSTKTANAKDKIYEDLDSGKPSTRLLYVTPELIATPGFTSKLKKIYSRGLLSLIAIDEV
;
A
#
# COMPACT_ATOMS: atom_id res chain seq x y z
N MET A 1 -17.94 19.46 9.16
CA MET A 1 -17.28 18.26 9.71
C MET A 1 -18.24 17.08 9.61
N GLN A 2 -18.14 16.26 8.55
CA GLN A 2 -18.92 15.03 8.45
C GLN A 2 -18.07 13.86 8.94
N LYS A 3 -18.57 13.14 9.95
CA LYS A 3 -18.02 11.86 10.41
C LYS A 3 -18.04 10.87 9.24
N LYS A 4 -16.88 10.53 8.66
CA LYS A 4 -16.77 9.36 7.77
C LYS A 4 -17.03 8.11 8.62
N SER A 5 -18.01 7.31 8.21
CA SER A 5 -18.32 6.01 8.81
C SER A 5 -17.14 5.05 8.72
N ALA A 6 -17.12 4.04 9.59
CA ALA A 6 -16.05 3.04 9.71
C ALA A 6 -15.66 2.42 8.36
N LEU A 7 -14.35 2.12 8.22
CA LEU A 7 -13.80 1.35 7.10
C LEU A 7 -14.62 0.06 6.89
N PRO A 8 -15.00 -0.31 5.67
CA PRO A 8 -15.90 -1.45 5.44
C PRO A 8 -15.35 -2.83 5.87
N LEU A 9 -14.13 -2.92 6.40
CA LEU A 9 -13.35 -4.16 6.46
C LEU A 9 -12.56 -4.39 7.77
N SER A 10 -12.82 -3.63 8.84
CA SER A 10 -12.15 -3.84 10.12
C SER A 10 -12.79 -4.99 10.90
N ASP A 11 -12.47 -6.25 10.60
CA ASP A 11 -12.61 -7.38 11.54
C ASP A 11 -11.93 -8.66 11.03
N SER A 12 -11.36 -9.41 11.97
CA SER A 12 -10.63 -10.69 11.87
C SER A 12 -11.11 -11.63 10.75
N ILE A 13 -10.22 -11.98 9.82
CA ILE A 13 -10.58 -12.59 8.52
C ILE A 13 -10.46 -14.12 8.55
N THR A 14 -11.61 -14.81 8.53
CA THR A 14 -11.75 -16.24 8.17
C THR A 14 -11.54 -16.49 6.67
N ASN A 15 -11.16 -17.71 6.28
CA ASN A 15 -10.82 -18.08 4.88
C ASN A 15 -11.93 -17.77 3.84
N LYS A 16 -13.22 -17.88 4.21
CA LYS A 16 -14.36 -17.48 3.36
C LYS A 16 -14.45 -15.95 3.12
N LYS A 17 -14.09 -15.12 4.11
CA LYS A 17 -14.04 -13.64 3.96
C LYS A 17 -12.86 -13.21 3.09
N LYS A 18 -11.76 -13.96 3.09
CA LYS A 18 -10.56 -13.68 2.26
C LYS A 18 -10.88 -13.76 0.76
N VAL A 19 -11.68 -14.76 0.34
CA VAL A 19 -12.18 -14.88 -1.04
C VAL A 19 -13.11 -13.73 -1.41
N GLN A 20 -13.91 -13.24 -0.46
CA GLN A 20 -14.87 -12.16 -0.68
C GLN A 20 -14.23 -10.76 -0.78
N LEU A 21 -13.08 -10.51 -0.14
CA LEU A 21 -12.33 -9.25 -0.29
C LEU A 21 -11.67 -9.10 -1.68
N CYS A 22 -11.34 -10.20 -2.34
CA CYS A 22 -10.69 -10.21 -3.66
C CYS A 22 -11.69 -10.22 -4.84
N SER A 23 -13.00 -10.21 -4.57
CA SER A 23 -14.01 -10.13 -5.63
C SER A 23 -13.99 -8.76 -6.30
N LYS A 24 -14.37 -8.71 -7.59
CA LYS A 24 -14.41 -7.44 -8.35
C LYS A 24 -15.27 -6.40 -7.63
N GLU A 25 -16.42 -6.80 -7.10
CA GLU A 25 -17.39 -5.91 -6.44
C GLU A 25 -16.78 -5.25 -5.20
N SER A 26 -16.05 -6.02 -4.37
CA SER A 26 -15.38 -5.50 -3.18
C SER A 26 -14.26 -4.52 -3.54
N LEU A 27 -13.47 -4.83 -4.57
CA LEU A 27 -12.40 -3.96 -5.04
C LEU A 27 -12.94 -2.64 -5.64
N VAL A 28 -14.04 -2.72 -6.40
CA VAL A 28 -14.73 -1.53 -6.94
C VAL A 28 -15.31 -0.67 -5.81
N LYS A 29 -15.80 -1.26 -4.71
CA LYS A 29 -16.24 -0.49 -3.54
C LYS A 29 -15.09 0.29 -2.90
N LEU A 30 -13.91 -0.32 -2.74
CA LEU A 30 -12.71 0.38 -2.25
C LEU A 30 -12.30 1.52 -3.18
N LEU A 31 -12.30 1.26 -4.50
CA LEU A 31 -11.99 2.24 -5.53
C LEU A 31 -12.93 3.45 -5.45
N ARG A 32 -14.24 3.21 -5.40
CA ARG A 32 -15.25 4.27 -5.27
C ARG A 32 -15.10 5.05 -3.97
N TRP A 33 -14.92 4.36 -2.85
CA TRP A 33 -14.88 4.98 -1.52
C TRP A 33 -13.69 5.92 -1.34
N HIS A 34 -12.48 5.47 -1.73
CA HIS A 34 -11.27 6.27 -1.51
C HIS A 34 -10.90 7.16 -2.70
N PHE A 35 -11.19 6.74 -3.93
CA PHE A 35 -10.71 7.42 -5.13
C PHE A 35 -11.83 8.03 -5.99
N GLY A 36 -13.10 7.73 -5.72
CA GLY A 36 -14.24 8.29 -6.45
C GLY A 36 -14.45 7.75 -7.87
N TYR A 37 -13.68 6.75 -8.29
CA TYR A 37 -13.82 6.16 -9.63
C TYR A 37 -14.88 5.05 -9.66
N SER A 38 -15.67 5.00 -10.73
CA SER A 38 -16.80 4.07 -10.87
C SER A 38 -16.40 2.62 -11.16
N ASP A 39 -15.32 2.39 -11.92
CA ASP A 39 -14.74 1.08 -12.20
C ASP A 39 -13.24 1.21 -12.55
N PHE A 40 -12.53 0.09 -12.60
CA PHE A 40 -11.15 -0.02 -13.04
C PHE A 40 -10.99 0.20 -14.55
N ARG A 41 -9.82 0.68 -14.95
CA ARG A 41 -9.46 0.93 -16.36
C ARG A 41 -8.50 -0.14 -16.88
N GLY A 42 -8.69 -0.56 -18.12
CA GLY A 42 -7.78 -1.48 -18.81
C GLY A 42 -7.48 -2.73 -17.97
N MET A 43 -6.18 -3.04 -17.80
CA MET A 43 -5.71 -4.23 -17.08
C MET A 43 -5.56 -4.05 -15.56
N GLN A 44 -6.02 -2.93 -14.98
CA GLN A 44 -5.86 -2.66 -13.54
C GLN A 44 -6.46 -3.76 -12.67
N LEU A 45 -7.70 -4.19 -12.95
CA LEU A 45 -8.37 -5.21 -12.15
C LEU A 45 -7.62 -6.54 -12.19
N GLU A 46 -7.15 -6.94 -13.37
CA GLU A 46 -6.40 -8.18 -13.57
C GLU A 46 -5.07 -8.15 -12.80
N ALA A 47 -4.34 -7.04 -12.87
CA ALA A 47 -3.10 -6.85 -12.12
C ALA A 47 -3.36 -6.92 -10.59
N ILE A 48 -4.39 -6.23 -10.11
CA ILE A 48 -4.79 -6.22 -8.69
C ILE A 48 -5.17 -7.63 -8.23
N GLN A 49 -5.99 -8.35 -8.97
CA GLN A 49 -6.39 -9.71 -8.62
C GLN A 49 -5.21 -10.68 -8.65
N THR A 50 -4.27 -10.49 -9.59
CA THR A 50 -3.04 -11.29 -9.68
C THR A 50 -2.19 -11.12 -8.43
N VAL A 51 -1.88 -9.90 -8.02
CA VAL A 51 -1.05 -9.67 -6.82
C VAL A 51 -1.78 -10.07 -5.53
N LEU A 52 -3.10 -9.89 -5.47
CA LEU A 52 -3.91 -10.36 -4.33
C LEU A 52 -3.99 -11.88 -4.24
N SER A 53 -3.86 -12.59 -5.36
CA SER A 53 -3.74 -14.06 -5.39
C SER A 53 -2.37 -14.57 -4.93
N GLY A 54 -1.42 -13.67 -4.65
CA GLY A 54 -0.05 -14.01 -4.25
C GLY A 54 0.86 -14.37 -5.42
N ARG A 55 0.50 -13.96 -6.65
CA ARG A 55 1.32 -14.12 -7.84
C ARG A 55 2.03 -12.82 -8.18
N ASP A 56 3.22 -12.93 -8.75
CA ASP A 56 3.98 -11.79 -9.25
C ASP A 56 3.32 -11.22 -10.51
N CYS A 57 3.43 -9.90 -10.70
CA CYS A 57 2.82 -9.19 -11.82
C CYS A 57 3.81 -8.15 -12.35
N PHE A 58 4.13 -8.23 -13.63
CA PHE A 58 4.80 -7.16 -14.37
C PHE A 58 3.77 -6.31 -15.09
N CYS A 59 3.64 -5.04 -14.72
CA CYS A 59 2.55 -4.17 -15.16
C CYS A 59 3.06 -3.11 -16.14
N LEU A 60 2.92 -3.38 -17.45
CA LEU A 60 3.26 -2.41 -18.49
C LEU A 60 2.04 -1.55 -18.84
N MET A 61 2.07 -0.27 -18.45
CA MET A 61 1.02 0.70 -18.78
C MET A 61 1.63 2.06 -19.12
N PRO A 62 1.01 2.87 -19.98
CA PRO A 62 1.49 4.22 -20.28
C PRO A 62 1.49 5.12 -19.04
N THR A 63 2.27 6.20 -19.09
CA THR A 63 2.19 7.28 -18.09
C THR A 63 0.76 7.82 -18.03
N GLY A 64 0.25 8.06 -16.82
CA GLY A 64 -1.16 8.44 -16.62
C GLY A 64 -2.17 7.28 -16.73
N GLY A 65 -1.73 6.07 -17.10
CA GLY A 65 -2.57 4.87 -17.16
C GLY A 65 -3.09 4.38 -15.79
N GLY A 66 -2.64 5.00 -14.69
CA GLY A 66 -3.10 4.66 -13.34
C GLY A 66 -2.44 3.41 -12.76
N LYS A 67 -1.16 3.17 -13.07
CA LYS A 67 -0.35 2.06 -12.53
C LYS A 67 -0.38 1.99 -11.00
N SER A 68 -0.42 3.13 -10.33
CA SER A 68 -0.42 3.19 -8.87
C SER A 68 -1.64 2.52 -8.23
N MET A 69 -2.78 2.49 -8.92
CA MET A 69 -3.97 1.76 -8.43
C MET A 69 -3.68 0.27 -8.27
N CYS A 70 -2.78 -0.30 -9.08
CA CYS A 70 -2.44 -1.72 -9.07
C CYS A 70 -1.77 -2.16 -7.77
N TYR A 71 -1.17 -1.24 -6.99
CA TYR A 71 -0.60 -1.54 -5.67
C TYR A 71 -1.31 -0.80 -4.53
N GLN A 72 -1.95 0.35 -4.78
CA GLN A 72 -2.71 1.10 -3.77
C GLN A 72 -3.99 0.39 -3.34
N ILE A 73 -4.72 -0.24 -4.27
CA ILE A 73 -5.93 -1.00 -3.92
C ILE A 73 -5.58 -2.27 -3.11
N PRO A 74 -4.55 -3.07 -3.47
CA PRO A 74 -4.10 -4.17 -2.63
C PRO A 74 -3.76 -3.75 -1.19
N ALA A 75 -3.19 -2.57 -0.99
CA ALA A 75 -2.88 -2.04 0.34
C ALA A 75 -4.12 -1.81 1.21
N LEU A 76 -5.29 -1.67 0.61
CA LEU A 76 -6.57 -1.53 1.31
C LEU A 76 -7.30 -2.88 1.45
N ALA A 77 -7.07 -3.79 0.51
CA ALA A 77 -7.76 -5.08 0.44
C ALA A 77 -7.11 -6.19 1.26
N LYS A 78 -5.85 -6.05 1.71
CA LYS A 78 -5.14 -7.10 2.47
C LYS A 78 -4.57 -6.52 3.76
N VAL A 79 -4.63 -7.28 4.85
CA VAL A 79 -3.99 -6.87 6.12
C VAL A 79 -2.46 -6.80 5.92
N GLY A 80 -1.85 -5.80 6.55
CA GLY A 80 -0.43 -5.54 6.47
C GLY A 80 -0.11 -4.29 5.65
N ILE A 81 1.16 -4.19 5.29
CA ILE A 81 1.78 -3.04 4.65
C ILE A 81 2.12 -3.43 3.21
N VAL A 82 1.90 -2.50 2.28
CA VAL A 82 2.49 -2.54 0.94
C VAL A 82 3.72 -1.65 0.94
N LEU A 83 4.87 -2.24 0.65
CA LEU A 83 6.11 -1.50 0.47
C LEU A 83 6.19 -1.04 -0.99
N VAL A 84 6.35 0.26 -1.23
CA VAL A 84 6.53 0.82 -2.56
C VAL A 84 7.95 1.36 -2.67
N VAL A 85 8.72 0.84 -3.61
CA VAL A 85 10.08 1.28 -3.90
C VAL A 85 10.01 2.28 -5.04
N SER A 86 10.49 3.50 -4.83
CA SER A 86 10.45 4.56 -5.85
C SER A 86 11.75 5.38 -5.82
N PRO A 87 12.34 5.72 -6.98
CA PRO A 87 13.60 6.45 -7.06
C PRO A 87 13.49 7.93 -6.71
N LEU A 88 12.31 8.55 -6.88
CA LEU A 88 12.16 10.00 -6.77
C LEU A 88 11.42 10.39 -5.48
N ILE A 89 12.12 11.07 -4.56
CA ILE A 89 11.56 11.53 -3.28
C ILE A 89 10.34 12.44 -3.50
N ALA A 90 10.41 13.37 -4.46
CA ALA A 90 9.29 14.26 -4.77
C ALA A 90 8.04 13.49 -5.24
N LEU A 91 8.21 12.38 -5.97
CA LEU A 91 7.09 11.54 -6.38
C LEU A 91 6.47 10.82 -5.17
N MET A 92 7.31 10.27 -4.29
CA MET A 92 6.84 9.64 -3.05
C MET A 92 6.06 10.62 -2.17
N GLU A 93 6.57 11.83 -1.98
CA GLU A 93 5.91 12.90 -1.23
C GLU A 93 4.52 13.22 -1.80
N ASN A 94 4.43 13.45 -3.11
CA ASN A 94 3.17 13.71 -3.79
C ASN A 94 2.17 12.56 -3.63
N GLN A 95 2.61 11.31 -3.78
CA GLN A 95 1.74 10.14 -3.60
C GLN A 95 1.24 10.01 -2.16
N VAL A 96 2.12 10.18 -1.18
CA VAL A 96 1.75 10.09 0.24
C VAL A 96 0.77 11.19 0.63
N MET A 97 0.99 12.43 0.21
CA MET A 97 0.02 13.51 0.46
C MET A 97 -1.35 13.18 -0.15
N ALA A 98 -1.39 12.77 -1.42
CA ALA A 98 -2.63 12.44 -2.12
C ALA A 98 -3.36 11.21 -1.54
N LEU A 99 -2.65 10.31 -0.85
CA LEU A 99 -3.24 9.17 -0.12
C LEU A 99 -3.81 9.63 1.22
N LYS A 100 -3.07 10.45 1.97
CA LYS A 100 -3.54 11.01 3.25
C LYS A 100 -4.80 11.86 3.09
N GLU A 101 -4.89 12.66 2.03
CA GLU A 101 -6.11 13.43 1.69
C GLU A 101 -7.34 12.52 1.46
N LYS A 102 -7.11 11.29 0.99
CA LYS A 102 -8.14 10.27 0.79
C LYS A 102 -8.44 9.44 2.05
N GLY A 103 -7.81 9.79 3.18
CA GLY A 103 -7.92 9.07 4.45
C GLY A 103 -7.24 7.70 4.42
N ILE A 104 -6.18 7.54 3.62
CA ILE A 104 -5.36 6.34 3.57
C ILE A 104 -4.06 6.62 4.31
N ASP A 105 -3.78 5.85 5.35
CA ASP A 105 -2.54 5.96 6.11
C ASP A 105 -1.36 5.49 5.26
N ALA A 106 -0.57 6.45 4.79
CA ALA A 106 0.61 6.22 3.99
C ALA A 106 1.77 7.04 4.54
N GLU A 107 2.98 6.50 4.46
CA GLU A 107 4.20 7.17 4.87
C GLU A 107 5.30 6.97 3.84
N PHE A 108 6.33 7.82 3.92
CA PHE A 108 7.56 7.63 3.16
C PHE A 108 8.78 7.77 4.07
N LEU A 109 9.82 6.99 3.77
CA LEU A 109 11.14 7.10 4.39
C LEU A 109 12.18 7.49 3.33
N SER A 110 12.87 8.60 3.60
CA SER A 110 13.92 9.16 2.74
C SER A 110 15.00 9.82 3.60
N SER A 111 16.10 10.25 2.99
CA SER A 111 17.10 11.08 3.65
C SER A 111 16.55 12.44 4.12
N THR A 112 15.53 12.98 3.45
CA THR A 112 14.93 14.30 3.74
C THR A 112 14.04 14.33 4.98
N LYS A 113 13.52 13.18 5.45
CA LYS A 113 12.74 13.09 6.69
C LYS A 113 13.64 13.32 7.92
N THR A 114 13.14 14.12 8.87
CA THR A 114 13.80 14.35 10.17
C THR A 114 13.91 13.04 10.98
N ALA A 115 14.88 12.96 11.89
CA ALA A 115 15.07 11.78 12.75
C ALA A 115 13.79 11.41 13.51
N ASN A 116 13.19 12.39 14.20
CA ASN A 116 11.93 12.18 14.94
C ASN A 116 10.78 11.67 14.05
N ALA A 117 10.67 12.13 12.80
CA ALA A 117 9.65 11.62 11.88
C ALA A 117 9.91 10.16 11.47
N LYS A 118 11.19 9.79 11.26
CA LYS A 118 11.58 8.40 10.97
C LYS A 118 11.29 7.49 12.16
N ASP A 119 11.61 7.94 13.37
CA ASP A 119 11.44 7.17 14.59
C ASP A 119 9.96 6.81 14.81
N LYS A 120 9.05 7.77 14.63
CA LYS A 120 7.59 7.53 14.68
C LYS A 120 7.12 6.48 13.68
N ILE A 121 7.61 6.54 12.44
CA ILE A 121 7.30 5.54 11.43
C ILE A 121 7.84 4.18 11.88
N TYR A 122 9.07 4.13 12.40
CA TYR A 122 9.66 2.89 12.89
C TYR A 122 8.92 2.30 14.09
N GLU A 123 8.44 3.12 15.01
CA GLU A 123 7.59 2.70 16.14
C GLU A 123 6.27 2.09 15.64
N ASP A 124 5.59 2.74 14.69
CA ASP A 124 4.36 2.19 14.06
C ASP A 124 4.63 0.83 13.41
N LEU A 125 5.71 0.72 12.65
CA LEU A 125 6.13 -0.54 12.01
C LEU A 125 6.46 -1.66 13.04
N ASP A 126 6.98 -1.30 14.22
CA ASP A 126 7.33 -2.26 15.25
C ASP A 126 6.17 -2.66 16.16
N SER A 127 5.10 -1.86 16.22
CA SER A 127 3.92 -2.02 17.08
C SER A 127 3.20 -3.38 16.97
N GLY A 128 3.44 -4.13 15.89
CA GLY A 128 2.77 -5.40 15.59
C GLY A 128 1.36 -5.26 15.02
N LYS A 129 0.79 -4.05 15.04
CA LYS A 129 -0.45 -3.67 14.36
C LYS A 129 -0.27 -2.30 13.69
N PRO A 130 0.63 -2.19 12.69
CA PRO A 130 0.93 -0.93 12.04
C PRO A 130 -0.34 -0.32 11.45
N SER A 131 -0.53 0.97 11.69
CA SER A 131 -1.57 1.77 11.05
C SER A 131 -1.21 2.06 9.60
N THR A 132 0.08 2.21 9.29
CA THR A 132 0.60 2.44 7.94
C THR A 132 0.18 1.33 6.97
N ARG A 133 -0.54 1.71 5.91
CA ARG A 133 -0.99 0.80 4.83
C ARG A 133 -0.02 0.78 3.66
N LEU A 134 0.54 1.93 3.32
CA LEU A 134 1.55 2.07 2.28
C LEU A 134 2.81 2.73 2.85
N LEU A 135 3.96 2.12 2.59
CA LEU A 135 5.26 2.69 2.94
C LEU A 135 6.09 2.87 1.67
N TYR A 136 6.34 4.12 1.29
CA TYR A 136 7.21 4.48 0.19
C TYR A 136 8.67 4.58 0.68
N VAL A 137 9.61 4.00 -0.05
CA VAL A 137 11.03 4.00 0.29
C VAL A 137 11.90 4.16 -0.95
N THR A 138 13.10 4.71 -0.76
CA THR A 138 14.10 4.75 -1.82
C THR A 138 14.83 3.40 -1.95
N PRO A 139 15.38 3.07 -3.13
CA PRO A 139 16.17 1.85 -3.33
C PRO A 139 17.37 1.76 -2.37
N GLU A 140 18.03 2.89 -2.09
CA GLU A 140 19.21 2.95 -1.23
C GLU A 140 18.87 2.58 0.21
N LEU A 141 17.69 2.98 0.70
CA LEU A 141 17.25 2.63 2.04
C LEU A 141 17.07 1.12 2.19
N ILE A 142 16.52 0.45 1.17
CA ILE A 142 16.34 -1.01 1.17
C ILE A 142 17.68 -1.73 1.28
N ALA A 143 18.70 -1.23 0.58
CA ALA A 143 20.04 -1.79 0.62
C ALA A 143 20.70 -1.69 2.02
N THR A 144 20.16 -0.89 2.93
CA THR A 144 20.72 -0.78 4.29
C THR A 144 20.41 -2.03 5.14
N PRO A 145 21.39 -2.57 5.91
CA PRO A 145 21.17 -3.71 6.79
C PRO A 145 20.10 -3.46 7.86
N GLY A 146 20.02 -2.23 8.36
CA GLY A 146 19.06 -1.84 9.39
C GLY A 146 17.62 -1.95 8.90
N PHE A 147 17.32 -1.36 7.73
CA PHE A 147 15.98 -1.43 7.16
C PHE A 147 15.61 -2.84 6.70
N THR A 148 16.55 -3.57 6.09
CA THR A 148 16.36 -4.99 5.71
C THR A 148 16.00 -5.84 6.93
N SER A 149 16.65 -5.65 8.07
CA SER A 149 16.34 -6.37 9.31
C SER A 149 14.93 -6.07 9.81
N LYS A 150 14.45 -4.84 9.63
CA LYS A 150 13.09 -4.42 9.96
C LYS A 150 12.05 -5.06 9.04
N LEU A 151 12.30 -5.06 7.73
CA LEU A 151 11.44 -5.73 6.75
C LEU A 151 11.30 -7.23 7.06
N LYS A 152 12.41 -7.91 7.40
CA LYS A 152 12.38 -9.32 7.83
C LYS A 152 11.48 -9.54 9.06
N LYS A 153 11.52 -8.64 10.05
CA LYS A 153 10.62 -8.71 11.22
C LYS A 153 9.16 -8.55 10.81
N ILE A 154 8.83 -7.56 9.97
CA ILE A 154 7.45 -7.35 9.47
C ILE A 154 6.96 -8.57 8.68
N TYR A 155 7.82 -9.12 7.82
CA TYR A 155 7.53 -10.34 7.05
C TYR A 155 7.28 -11.55 7.94
N SER A 156 8.12 -11.79 8.96
CA SER A 156 7.96 -12.90 9.91
C SER A 156 6.64 -12.85 10.68
N ARG A 157 6.05 -11.67 10.83
CA ARG A 157 4.73 -11.45 11.46
C ARG A 157 3.56 -11.60 10.48
N GLY A 158 3.83 -11.87 9.20
CA GLY A 158 2.81 -11.92 8.15
C GLY A 158 2.22 -10.56 7.78
N LEU A 159 2.91 -9.47 8.11
CA LEU A 159 2.43 -8.10 7.93
C LEU A 159 3.01 -7.41 6.69
N LEU A 160 3.95 -8.04 5.96
CA LEU A 160 4.41 -7.53 4.67
C LEU A 160 3.58 -8.18 3.56
N SER A 161 2.70 -7.40 2.94
CA SER A 161 1.62 -7.93 2.12
C SER A 161 1.93 -8.00 0.62
N LEU A 162 2.71 -7.02 0.12
CA LEU A 162 3.16 -6.83 -1.26
C LEU A 162 4.38 -5.91 -1.27
N ILE A 163 5.27 -6.11 -2.23
CA ILE A 163 6.32 -5.16 -2.60
C ILE A 163 6.03 -4.70 -4.03
N ALA A 164 5.90 -3.39 -4.23
CA ALA A 164 5.75 -2.77 -5.53
C ALA A 164 7.03 -2.01 -5.88
N ILE A 165 7.54 -2.21 -7.09
CA ILE A 165 8.65 -1.44 -7.65
C ILE A 165 8.05 -0.45 -8.64
N ASP A 166 8.10 0.84 -8.31
CA ASP A 166 7.59 1.93 -9.14
C ASP A 166 8.78 2.63 -9.81
N GLU A 167 8.65 2.94 -11.10
CA GLU A 167 9.73 3.38 -12.03
C GLU A 167 10.72 2.27 -12.42
N VAL A 168 10.27 1.40 -13.35
CA VAL A 168 11.13 0.54 -14.19
C VAL A 168 11.03 1.00 -15.64
#